data_AF-A0A350CA46-F1
#
_entry.id   AF-A0A350CA46-F1
#
_cell.length_a   1.000
_cell.length_b   1.000
_cell.length_c   1.000
_cell.angle_alpha   90.00
_cell.angle_beta   90.00
_cell.angle_gamma   90.00
#
_symmetry.space_group_name_H-M   'P 1'
#
loop_
_entity.id
_entity.type
_entity.pdbx_description
1 polymer ?
#
loop_
_entity_poly.entity_id
_entity_poly.type
_entity_poly.pdbx_seq_one_letter_code
_entity_poly.pdbx_strand_id
1 'polypeptide(L)'
;MAKPVETEPKRKAFDLDDFRKLLQLMEKYGVSEVSLSNEDESWKVRRGPRQVAYAPTMPEFAPVAAAPAAPAVAAPAAPVAAAPAAAP
;
A
#
# COMPACT_ATOMS: atom_id res chain seq x y z
N MET A 1 -24.56 33.92 -24.09
CA MET A 1 -25.57 32.92 -23.67
C MET A 1 -24.84 31.62 -23.43
N ALA A 2 -24.90 31.12 -22.19
CA ALA A 2 -24.19 29.92 -21.77
C ALA A 2 -24.67 28.70 -22.57
N LYS A 3 -23.72 27.86 -22.99
CA LYS A 3 -23.99 26.58 -23.64
C LYS A 3 -24.79 25.69 -22.66
N PRO A 4 -25.85 24.98 -23.09
CA PRO A 4 -26.52 24.03 -22.24
C PRO A 4 -25.55 22.89 -21.93
N VAL A 5 -25.36 22.64 -20.64
CA VAL A 5 -24.59 21.51 -20.13
C VAL A 5 -25.26 20.22 -20.64
N GLU A 6 -24.51 19.43 -21.39
CA GLU A 6 -24.94 18.09 -21.80
C GLU A 6 -25.31 17.32 -20.54
N THR A 7 -26.54 16.81 -20.50
CA THR A 7 -27.03 15.92 -19.44
C THR A 7 -26.11 14.70 -19.40
N GLU A 8 -25.26 14.70 -18.38
CA GLU A 8 -24.34 13.62 -18.04
C GLU A 8 -25.10 12.28 -18.00
N PRO A 9 -24.61 11.22 -18.69
CA PRO A 9 -25.22 9.92 -18.57
C PRO A 9 -24.98 9.44 -17.14
N LYS A 10 -26.04 9.45 -16.33
CA LYS A 10 -26.07 8.89 -14.96
C LYS A 10 -25.36 7.54 -14.98
N ARG A 11 -24.10 7.50 -14.53
CA ARG A 11 -23.31 6.27 -14.54
C ARG A 11 -24.08 5.25 -13.69
N LYS A 12 -24.34 4.09 -14.28
CA LYS A 12 -25.10 3.03 -13.61
C LYS A 12 -24.26 2.53 -12.45
N ALA A 13 -24.66 2.88 -11.22
CA ALA A 13 -24.06 2.35 -10.01
C ALA A 13 -24.22 0.82 -9.97
N PHE A 14 -23.30 0.16 -9.29
CA PHE A 14 -23.34 -1.29 -9.15
C PHE A 14 -24.55 -1.68 -8.30
N ASP A 15 -25.48 -2.42 -8.89
CA ASP A 15 -26.75 -2.78 -8.23
C ASP A 15 -26.78 -4.28 -7.86
N LEU A 16 -27.82 -4.68 -7.12
CA LEU A 16 -28.05 -6.06 -6.70
C LEU A 16 -28.16 -7.03 -7.88
N ASP A 17 -28.73 -6.60 -9.01
CA ASP A 17 -28.80 -7.44 -10.20
C ASP A 17 -27.43 -7.70 -10.83
N ASP A 18 -26.54 -6.71 -10.78
CA ASP A 18 -25.17 -6.87 -11.26
C ASP A 18 -24.35 -7.74 -10.29
N PHE A 19 -24.61 -7.65 -8.98
CA PHE A 19 -24.05 -8.56 -7.99
C PHE A 19 -24.48 -10.03 -8.22
N ARG A 20 -25.76 -10.28 -8.51
CA ARG A 20 -26.27 -11.64 -8.80
C ARG A 20 -25.64 -12.24 -10.05
N LYS A 21 -25.40 -11.43 -11.08
CA LYS A 21 -24.67 -11.87 -12.29
C LYS A 21 -23.20 -12.14 -11.99
N LEU A 22 -22.56 -11.28 -11.21
CA LEU A 22 -21.17 -11.46 -10.78
C LEU A 22 -21.01 -12.76 -10.00
N LEU A 23 -21.91 -13.06 -9.07
CA LEU A 23 -21.85 -14.29 -8.26
C LEU A 23 -21.97 -15.54 -9.14
N GLN A 24 -22.87 -15.54 -10.14
CA GLN A 24 -22.99 -16.63 -11.11
C GLN A 24 -21.73 -16.78 -11.97
N LEU A 25 -21.13 -15.67 -12.41
CA LEU A 25 -19.85 -15.72 -13.12
C LEU A 25 -18.74 -16.26 -12.21
N MET A 26 -18.64 -15.77 -10.98
CA MET A 26 -17.65 -16.24 -10.02
C MET A 26 -17.80 -17.75 -9.76
N GLU A 27 -19.02 -18.28 -9.70
CA GLU A 27 -19.24 -19.71 -9.58
C GLU A 27 -18.82 -20.49 -10.83
N LYS A 28 -19.27 -20.04 -12.01
CA LYS A 28 -18.97 -20.68 -13.30
C LYS A 28 -17.46 -20.72 -13.60
N TYR A 29 -16.73 -19.67 -13.25
CA TYR A 29 -15.29 -19.54 -13.49
C TYR A 29 -14.43 -19.92 -12.27
N GLY A 30 -15.06 -20.36 -11.16
CA GLY A 30 -14.33 -20.77 -9.95
C GLY A 30 -13.59 -19.63 -9.24
N VAL A 31 -14.05 -18.39 -9.39
CA VAL A 31 -13.41 -17.21 -8.78
C VAL A 31 -13.82 -17.11 -7.30
N SER A 32 -12.82 -16.95 -6.44
CA SER A 32 -13.03 -16.85 -4.98
C SER A 32 -13.16 -15.42 -4.46
N GLU A 33 -12.61 -14.44 -5.18
CA GLU A 33 -12.67 -13.01 -4.82
C GLU A 33 -12.69 -12.10 -6.03
N VAL A 34 -13.46 -11.04 -5.96
CA VAL A 34 -13.43 -9.91 -6.89
C VAL A 34 -13.39 -8.60 -6.10
N SER A 35 -12.53 -7.67 -6.50
CA SER A 35 -12.48 -6.31 -5.97
C SER A 35 -12.78 -5.33 -7.11
N LEU A 36 -13.79 -4.50 -6.91
CA LEU A 36 -14.22 -3.47 -7.85
C LEU A 36 -13.93 -2.11 -7.20
N SER A 37 -13.20 -1.25 -7.90
CA SER A 37 -12.90 0.10 -7.45
C SER A 37 -13.35 1.09 -8.52
N ASN A 38 -14.26 1.96 -8.14
CA ASN A 38 -14.72 3.13 -8.87
C ASN A 38 -14.30 4.39 -8.11
N GLU A 39 -14.43 5.54 -8.76
CA GLU A 39 -14.01 6.85 -8.25
C GLU A 39 -14.66 7.18 -6.88
N ASP A 40 -15.92 6.78 -6.69
CA ASP A 40 -16.68 6.99 -5.44
C ASP A 40 -16.99 5.70 -4.65
N GLU A 41 -16.72 4.51 -5.20
CA GLU A 41 -17.18 3.24 -4.60
C GLU A 41 -16.18 2.10 -4.73
N SER A 42 -15.93 1.39 -3.61
CA SER A 42 -15.11 0.17 -3.61
C SER A 42 -15.89 -1.01 -3.04
N TRP A 43 -16.05 -2.06 -3.83
CA TRP A 43 -16.77 -3.27 -3.48
C TRP A 43 -15.83 -4.48 -3.47
N LYS A 44 -15.85 -5.26 -2.39
CA LYS A 44 -15.08 -6.51 -2.27
C LYS A 44 -16.04 -7.67 -2.10
N VAL A 45 -16.08 -8.54 -3.11
CA VAL A 45 -16.95 -9.70 -3.17
C VAL A 45 -16.10 -10.94 -2.95
N ARG A 46 -16.47 -11.75 -1.96
CA ARG A 46 -15.78 -12.99 -1.61
C ARG A 46 -16.78 -14.14 -1.65
N ARG A 47 -16.38 -15.25 -2.26
CA ARG A 47 -17.12 -16.51 -2.23
C ARG A 47 -16.55 -17.41 -1.14
N GLY A 48 -17.43 -17.98 -0.33
CA GLY A 48 -17.06 -18.89 0.77
C GLY A 48 -16.99 -18.20 2.13
N PRO A 49 -16.69 -18.97 3.20
CA PRO A 49 -16.66 -18.43 4.55
C PRO A 49 -15.61 -17.32 4.64
N ARG A 50 -16.03 -16.17 5.18
CA ARG A 50 -15.13 -15.07 5.49
C ARG A 50 -14.19 -15.56 6.59
N GLN A 51 -13.01 -16.05 6.22
CA GLN A 51 -11.90 -16.19 7.15
C GLN A 51 -11.54 -14.78 7.60
N VAL A 52 -12.16 -14.35 8.69
CA VAL A 52 -11.73 -13.17 9.42
C VAL A 52 -10.38 -13.55 10.00
N ALA A 53 -9.32 -13.30 9.24
CA ALA A 53 -7.98 -13.35 9.77
C ALA A 53 -7.95 -12.29 10.86
N TYR A 54 -8.07 -12.72 12.11
CA TYR A 54 -7.71 -11.91 13.25
C TYR A 54 -6.26 -11.51 13.01
N ALA A 55 -6.04 -10.27 12.56
CA ALA A 55 -4.70 -9.73 12.48
C ALA A 55 -4.13 -9.82 13.90
N PRO A 56 -2.97 -10.46 14.11
CA PRO A 56 -2.35 -10.46 15.41
C PRO A 56 -2.12 -8.99 15.78
N THR A 57 -2.75 -8.55 16.87
CA THR A 57 -2.47 -7.25 17.47
C THR A 57 -1.01 -7.25 17.85
N MET A 58 -0.17 -6.62 17.03
CA MET A 58 1.23 -6.42 17.36
C MET A 58 1.30 -5.63 18.67
N PRO A 59 2.03 -6.11 19.68
CA PRO A 59 2.22 -5.34 20.90
C PRO A 59 2.89 -4.01 20.53
N GLU A 60 2.22 -2.92 20.90
CA GLU A 60 2.72 -1.57 20.70
C GLU A 60 3.95 -1.40 21.61
N PHE A 61 5.13 -1.42 21.01
CA PHE A 61 6.38 -1.17 21.74
C PHE A 61 6.41 0.29 22.18
N ALA A 62 6.39 0.53 23.48
CA ALA A 62 6.54 1.86 24.07
C ALA A 62 7.88 2.48 23.63
N PRO A 63 7.91 3.77 23.23
CA PRO A 63 9.14 4.41 22.79
C PRO A 63 10.13 4.51 23.95
N VAL A 64 11.29 3.85 23.80
CA VAL A 64 12.45 4.03 24.67
C VAL A 64 13.01 5.43 24.43
N ALA A 65 13.04 6.23 25.50
CA ALA A 65 13.67 7.55 25.48
C ALA A 65 15.18 7.40 25.21
N ALA A 66 15.66 8.11 24.19
CA ALA A 66 17.08 8.15 23.85
C ALA A 66 17.87 8.89 24.95
N ALA A 67 18.92 8.24 25.47
CA ALA A 67 19.88 8.88 26.36
C ALA A 67 20.73 9.91 25.58
N PRO A 68 21.07 11.07 26.18
CA PRO A 68 21.88 12.08 25.51
C PRO A 68 23.30 11.58 25.27
N ALA A 69 23.80 11.81 24.05
CA ALA A 69 25.16 11.45 23.64
C ALA A 69 26.20 12.36 24.29
N ALA A 70 27.30 11.76 24.77
CA ALA A 70 28.45 12.47 25.29
C ALA A 70 29.26 13.11 24.13
N PRO A 71 29.87 14.30 24.35
CA PRO A 71 30.62 14.98 23.30
C PRO A 71 31.91 14.24 22.93
N ALA A 72 32.15 14.12 21.62
CA ALA A 72 33.33 13.47 21.07
C ALA A 72 34.57 14.37 21.19
N VAL A 73 35.68 13.79 21.66
CA VAL A 73 37.00 14.43 21.70
C VAL A 73 37.66 14.25 20.33
N ALA A 74 38.11 15.36 19.72
CA ALA A 74 38.79 15.34 18.42
C ALA A 74 40.18 14.71 18.54
N ALA A 75 40.45 13.72 17.69
CA ALA A 75 41.77 13.10 17.55
C ALA A 75 42.63 13.89 16.54
N PRO A 76 43.95 14.05 16.78
CA PRO A 76 44.84 14.78 15.87
C PRO A 76 45.16 13.95 14.61
N ALA A 77 45.29 14.64 13.48
CA ALA A 77 45.56 14.07 12.17
C ALA A 77 47.00 13.52 12.04
N ALA A 78 47.13 12.32 11.48
CA ALA A 78 48.42 11.68 11.19
C ALA A 78 48.98 12.11 9.81
N PRO A 79 50.31 12.23 9.65
CA PRO A 79 50.92 12.71 8.41
C PRO A 79 50.98 11.65 7.31
N VAL A 80 50.85 12.11 6.07
CA VAL A 80 50.87 11.32 4.82
C VAL A 80 52.29 10.87 4.51
N ALA A 81 52.51 9.55 4.40
CA ALA A 81 53.76 8.97 3.93
C ALA A 81 53.73 8.78 2.40
N ALA A 82 54.66 9.44 1.71
CA ALA A 82 54.94 9.23 0.29
C ALA A 82 55.68 7.91 0.08
N ALA A 83 55.23 7.09 -0.87
CA ALA A 83 55.94 5.89 -1.31
C ALA A 83 56.43 6.08 -2.76
N PRO A 84 57.70 5.81 -3.08
CA PRO A 84 58.21 5.87 -4.45
C PRO A 84 57.96 4.52 -5.15
N ALA A 85 57.51 4.55 -6.40
CA ALA A 85 57.47 3.37 -7.26
C ALA A 85 58.62 3.46 -8.28
N ALA A 86 59.56 2.52 -8.14
CA ALA A 86 60.69 2.30 -9.01
C ALA A 86 60.27 1.64 -10.34
N ALA A 87 61.13 1.85 -11.33
CA ALA A 87 61.03 1.53 -12.74
C ALA A 87 61.09 0.03 -13.10
N PRO A 88 60.82 -0.31 -14.36
CA PRO A 88 61.68 -1.18 -15.16
C PRO A 88 62.72 -0.38 -15.98
#